data_AF-A0A964E599-F1
#
_entry.id   AF-A0A964E599-F1
#
_cell.length_a   1.000
_cell.length_b   1.000
_cell.length_c   1.000
_cell.angle_alpha   90.00
_cell.angle_beta   90.00
_cell.angle_gamma   90.00
#
_symmetry.space_group_name_H-M   'P 1'
#
loop_
_entity.id
_entity.type
_entity.pdbx_description
1 polymer ?
#
loop_
_entity_poly.entity_id
_entity_poly.type
_entity_poly.pdbx_seq_one_letter_code
_entity_poly.pdbx_strand_id
1 'polypeptide(L)'
;MPTLLDLDAIPDRPRTADAYSVHAIDEDPLVSVALARGVRLFPALMLSQAHLVRNLLGDLIPLDFARLSGFGRDTLDRSARLTIAIAALNERFHALDLEPLIGGIINHAKAHAAGNRKAGLRALLAGVMPFDPRQARTSLDAARSLAEGLLQEVATCAKDIHRLDRIMRTEAAALAILNDLADHGSMGDLLNRRSGLIDAANQEITIAGQQAETLRLLAEQWIMRIDETRDATLPALGFAASL
;
A
#
# COMPACT_ATOMS: atom_id res chain seq x y z
N MET A 1 37.97 -23.96 9.12
CA MET A 1 37.54 -24.43 7.79
C MET A 1 37.43 -25.95 7.81
N PRO A 2 36.22 -26.49 8.03
CA PRO A 2 35.85 -27.80 7.54
C PRO A 2 34.71 -27.72 6.51
N THR A 3 34.71 -28.75 5.69
CA THR A 3 34.08 -28.95 4.38
C THR A 3 32.59 -29.28 4.39
N LEU A 4 31.95 -28.91 3.28
CA LEU A 4 30.75 -29.48 2.67
C LEU A 4 30.46 -30.93 3.10
N LEU A 5 29.30 -31.14 3.70
CA LEU A 5 28.69 -32.44 3.93
C LEU A 5 27.44 -32.57 3.06
N ASP A 6 27.42 -33.73 2.40
CA ASP A 6 26.52 -34.24 1.38
C ASP A 6 25.04 -33.90 1.51
N LEU A 7 24.48 -33.50 0.37
CA LEU A 7 23.09 -33.10 0.16
C LEU A 7 22.19 -34.25 -0.33
N ASP A 8 22.65 -35.50 -0.27
CA ASP A 8 21.92 -36.64 -0.83
C ASP A 8 21.71 -37.76 0.19
N ALA A 9 20.68 -37.59 1.02
CA ALA A 9 20.01 -38.70 1.72
C ALA A 9 18.60 -38.29 2.19
N ILE A 10 17.72 -37.90 1.26
CA ILE A 10 16.28 -37.91 1.52
C ILE A 10 15.77 -39.28 1.06
N PRO A 11 15.42 -40.21 1.98
CA PRO A 11 14.71 -41.41 1.56
C PRO A 11 13.33 -41.00 1.04
N ASP A 12 13.12 -41.30 -0.23
CA ASP A 12 11.88 -41.13 -0.99
C ASP A 12 10.79 -42.00 -0.33
N ARG A 13 10.09 -41.42 0.65
CA ARG A 13 8.90 -42.04 1.23
C ARG A 13 7.73 -41.81 0.27
N PRO A 14 6.97 -42.85 -0.09
CA PRO A 14 5.85 -42.70 -1.00
C PRO A 14 4.90 -41.64 -0.44
N ARG A 15 4.60 -40.62 -1.26
CA ARG A 15 3.45 -39.73 -1.07
C ARG A 15 2.19 -40.57 -1.16
N THR A 16 1.83 -41.25 -0.08
CA THR A 16 0.45 -41.64 0.13
C THR A 16 -0.32 -40.33 0.26
N ALA A 17 -1.23 -40.12 -0.68
CA ALA A 17 -2.25 -39.11 -0.56
C ALA A 17 -3.02 -39.41 0.73
N ASP A 18 -2.62 -38.78 1.83
CA ASP A 18 -3.41 -38.80 3.04
C ASP A 18 -4.69 -38.07 2.70
N ALA A 19 -5.74 -38.89 2.65
CA ALA A 19 -7.11 -38.50 2.47
C ALA A 19 -7.38 -37.27 3.33
N TYR A 20 -8.09 -36.30 2.74
CA TYR A 20 -8.77 -35.25 3.48
C TYR A 20 -9.63 -35.91 4.56
N SER A 21 -9.08 -36.09 5.75
CA SER A 21 -9.84 -36.50 6.90
C SER A 21 -10.73 -35.32 7.24
N VAL A 22 -11.99 -35.40 6.81
CA VAL A 22 -13.11 -34.66 7.38
C VAL A 22 -13.28 -35.18 8.81
N HIS A 23 -12.33 -34.86 9.68
CA HIS A 23 -12.59 -34.88 11.11
C HIS A 23 -13.38 -33.62 11.37
N ALA A 24 -14.67 -33.79 11.69
CA ALA A 24 -15.43 -32.76 12.35
C ALA A 24 -14.59 -32.33 13.56
N ILE A 25 -14.02 -31.13 13.49
CA ILE A 25 -13.56 -30.44 14.69
C ILE A 25 -14.82 -30.39 15.55
N ASP A 26 -14.76 -30.90 16.79
CA ASP A 26 -15.83 -30.69 17.77
C ASP A 26 -15.93 -29.17 17.98
N GLU A 27 -16.74 -28.55 17.12
CA GLU A 27 -16.98 -27.12 17.09
C GLU A 27 -17.88 -26.83 18.28
N ASP A 28 -17.49 -25.85 19.11
CA ASP A 28 -18.33 -25.38 20.19
C ASP A 28 -19.70 -24.99 19.59
N PRO A 29 -20.83 -25.51 20.11
CA PRO A 29 -22.15 -25.22 19.56
C PRO A 29 -22.43 -23.71 19.48
N LEU A 30 -21.79 -22.89 20.33
CA LEU A 30 -21.88 -21.43 20.27
C LEU A 30 -21.23 -20.84 19.02
N VAL A 31 -20.14 -21.44 18.52
CA VAL A 31 -19.49 -21.03 17.26
C VAL A 31 -20.42 -21.32 16.08
N SER A 32 -21.07 -22.48 16.04
CA SER A 32 -22.03 -22.80 14.96
C SER A 32 -23.25 -21.86 14.97
N VAL A 33 -23.76 -21.49 16.16
CA VAL A 33 -24.83 -20.48 16.32
C VAL A 33 -24.35 -19.11 15.84
N ALA A 34 -23.14 -18.70 16.21
CA ALA A 34 -22.52 -17.45 15.78
C ALA A 34 -22.33 -17.40 14.25
N LEU A 35 -21.90 -18.49 13.63
CA LEU A 35 -21.78 -18.57 12.17
C LEU A 35 -23.13 -18.46 11.46
N ALA A 36 -24.16 -19.15 11.96
CA ALA A 36 -25.52 -19.03 11.42
C ALA A 36 -26.03 -17.57 11.51
N ARG A 37 -25.69 -16.87 12.59
CA ARG A 37 -25.99 -15.44 12.74
C ARG A 37 -25.17 -14.57 11.79
N GLY A 38 -23.89 -14.88 11.62
CA GLY A 38 -23.01 -14.23 10.65
C GLY A 38 -23.53 -14.32 9.22
N VAL A 39 -24.06 -15.47 8.80
CA VAL A 39 -24.64 -15.64 7.45
C VAL A 39 -25.82 -14.69 7.23
N ARG A 40 -26.59 -14.40 8.27
CA ARG A 40 -27.71 -13.45 8.22
C ARG A 40 -27.26 -12.00 8.20
N LEU A 41 -26.27 -11.64 9.02
CA LEU A 41 -25.79 -10.25 9.18
C LEU A 41 -24.86 -9.82 8.04
N PHE A 42 -24.01 -10.72 7.56
CA PHE A 42 -22.93 -10.43 6.60
C PHE A 42 -22.91 -11.45 5.44
N PRO A 43 -23.99 -11.61 4.67
CA PRO A 43 -24.13 -12.70 3.70
C PRO A 43 -23.00 -12.74 2.66
N ALA A 44 -22.59 -11.58 2.13
CA ALA A 44 -21.51 -11.49 1.14
C ALA A 44 -20.13 -11.85 1.71
N LEU A 45 -19.84 -11.42 2.94
CA LEU A 45 -18.57 -11.74 3.60
C LEU A 45 -18.52 -13.22 3.97
N MET A 46 -19.60 -13.77 4.52
CA MET A 46 -19.67 -15.17 4.90
C MET A 46 -19.58 -16.11 3.69
N LEU A 47 -20.14 -15.74 2.55
CA LEU A 47 -20.00 -16.52 1.31
C LEU A 47 -18.53 -16.73 0.92
N SER A 48 -17.68 -15.72 1.12
CA SER A 48 -16.28 -15.74 0.68
C SER A 48 -15.28 -16.06 1.79
N GLN A 49 -15.64 -15.81 3.05
CA GLN A 49 -14.70 -15.76 4.18
C GLN A 49 -15.24 -16.39 5.48
N ALA A 50 -16.32 -17.18 5.42
CA ALA A 50 -16.88 -17.84 6.61
C ALA A 50 -15.85 -18.67 7.39
N HIS A 51 -14.90 -19.32 6.71
CA HIS A 51 -13.84 -20.10 7.37
C HIS A 51 -12.91 -19.23 8.21
N LEU A 52 -12.61 -18.00 7.79
CA LEU A 52 -11.79 -17.06 8.57
C LEU A 52 -12.57 -16.56 9.79
N VAL A 53 -13.83 -16.18 9.59
CA VAL A 53 -14.72 -15.75 10.68
C VAL A 53 -14.90 -16.87 11.70
N ARG A 54 -15.09 -18.12 11.26
CA ARG A 54 -15.14 -19.30 12.13
C ARG A 54 -13.90 -19.43 13.01
N ASN A 55 -12.72 -19.32 12.42
CA ASN A 55 -11.48 -19.43 13.19
C ASN A 55 -11.38 -18.33 14.25
N LEU A 56 -11.71 -17.08 13.89
CA LEU A 56 -11.72 -15.96 14.84
C LEU A 56 -12.74 -16.16 15.96
N LEU A 57 -13.94 -16.67 15.65
CA LEU A 57 -14.95 -16.99 16.65
C LEU A 57 -14.52 -18.13 17.56
N GLY A 58 -13.84 -19.16 17.03
CA GLY A 58 -13.28 -20.26 17.82
C GLY A 58 -12.20 -19.81 18.80
N ASP A 59 -11.37 -18.83 18.41
CA ASP A 59 -10.36 -18.25 19.30
C ASP A 59 -10.99 -17.36 20.39
N LEU A 60 -12.12 -16.71 20.07
CA LEU A 60 -12.81 -15.79 20.99
C LEU A 60 -13.80 -16.48 21.94
N ILE A 61 -14.31 -17.67 21.62
CA ILE A 61 -15.28 -18.40 22.44
C ILE A 61 -14.56 -19.45 23.30
N PRO A 62 -14.89 -19.56 24.62
CA PRO A 62 -15.79 -18.69 25.37
C PRO A 62 -15.19 -17.29 25.58
N LEU A 63 -16.07 -16.28 25.61
CA LEU A 63 -15.67 -14.88 25.79
C LEU A 63 -15.02 -14.67 27.15
N ASP A 64 -13.75 -14.26 27.14
CA ASP A 64 -13.04 -13.80 28.32
C ASP A 64 -12.32 -12.46 28.06
N PHE A 65 -11.96 -11.78 29.14
CA PHE A 65 -11.32 -10.46 29.07
C PHE A 65 -9.95 -10.51 28.36
N ALA A 66 -9.16 -11.56 28.56
CA ALA A 66 -7.80 -11.64 28.03
C ALA A 66 -7.81 -11.83 26.50
N ARG A 67 -8.67 -12.72 26.00
CA ARG A 67 -8.88 -12.96 24.56
C ARG A 67 -9.40 -11.70 23.88
N LEU A 68 -10.44 -11.07 24.43
CA LEU A 68 -11.05 -9.88 23.83
C LEU A 68 -10.13 -8.65 23.84
N SER A 69 -9.37 -8.45 24.92
CA SER A 69 -8.41 -7.34 25.01
C SER A 69 -7.22 -7.52 24.06
N GLY A 70 -6.78 -8.75 23.81
CA GLY A 70 -5.73 -9.07 22.83
C GLY A 70 -6.20 -9.10 21.37
N PHE A 71 -7.48 -9.37 21.12
CA PHE A 71 -8.04 -9.60 19.79
C PHE A 71 -7.85 -8.42 18.83
N GLY A 72 -7.15 -8.61 17.71
CA GLY A 72 -6.91 -7.53 16.73
C GLY A 72 -5.84 -6.53 17.16
N ARG A 73 -5.07 -6.76 18.25
CA ARG A 73 -3.97 -5.88 18.66
C ARG A 73 -2.94 -5.70 17.54
N ASP A 74 -2.50 -6.81 16.94
CA ASP A 74 -1.56 -6.78 15.83
C ASP A 74 -2.11 -6.02 14.62
N THR A 75 -3.43 -6.15 14.39
CA THR A 75 -4.16 -5.49 13.31
C THR A 75 -4.20 -3.98 13.53
N LEU A 76 -4.51 -3.53 14.75
CA LEU A 76 -4.47 -2.12 15.15
C LEU A 76 -3.05 -1.54 15.06
N ASP A 77 -2.03 -2.26 15.55
CA ASP A 77 -0.63 -1.82 15.50
C ASP A 77 -0.11 -1.76 14.05
N ARG A 78 -0.56 -2.66 13.18
CA ARG A 78 -0.25 -2.59 11.74
C ARG A 78 -0.98 -1.43 11.06
N SER A 79 -2.23 -1.16 11.44
CA SER A 79 -3.00 -0.04 10.91
C SER A 79 -2.28 1.29 11.15
N ALA A 80 -1.93 1.56 12.41
CA ALA A 80 -1.22 2.78 12.78
C ALA A 80 0.11 2.94 12.01
N ARG A 81 0.87 1.86 11.85
CA ARG A 81 2.14 1.87 11.09
C ARG A 81 1.94 2.18 9.61
N LEU A 82 0.92 1.60 8.97
CA LEU A 82 0.63 1.86 7.56
C LEU A 82 0.16 3.30 7.35
N THR A 83 -0.68 3.83 8.24
CA THR A 83 -1.10 5.24 8.19
C THR A 83 0.10 6.19 8.31
N ILE A 84 1.03 5.93 9.23
CA ILE A 84 2.28 6.70 9.35
C ILE A 84 3.13 6.57 8.08
N ALA A 85 3.23 5.37 7.49
CA ALA A 85 4.00 5.15 6.28
C ALA A 85 3.43 5.93 5.07
N ILE A 86 2.10 5.98 4.91
CA ILE A 86 1.45 6.79 3.88
C ILE A 86 1.68 8.28 4.11
N ALA A 87 1.58 8.76 5.35
CA ALA A 87 1.87 10.15 5.66
C ALA A 87 3.32 10.53 5.30
N ALA A 88 4.29 9.67 5.65
CA ALA A 88 5.69 9.88 5.30
C ALA A 88 5.94 9.82 3.78
N LEU A 89 5.24 8.94 3.05
CA LEU A 89 5.28 8.93 1.59
C LEU A 89 4.73 10.25 1.03
N ASN A 90 3.58 10.72 1.52
CA ASN A 90 2.99 11.98 1.09
C ASN A 90 3.96 13.17 1.29
N GLU A 91 4.62 13.24 2.45
CA GLU A 91 5.66 14.25 2.71
C GLU A 91 6.83 14.16 1.72
N ARG A 92 7.29 12.95 1.38
CA ARG A 92 8.36 12.75 0.39
C ARG A 92 7.94 13.15 -1.02
N PHE A 93 6.70 12.89 -1.41
CA PHE A 93 6.16 13.38 -2.68
C PHE A 93 6.18 14.91 -2.70
N HIS A 94 5.66 15.57 -1.67
CA HIS A 94 5.69 17.02 -1.57
C HIS A 94 7.11 17.60 -1.56
N ALA A 95 8.07 16.92 -0.92
CA ALA A 95 9.46 17.36 -0.88
C ALA A 95 10.20 17.21 -2.23
N LEU A 96 9.82 16.23 -3.05
CA LEU A 96 10.45 16.01 -4.36
C LEU A 96 10.12 17.12 -5.36
N ASP A 97 8.92 17.70 -5.25
CA ASP A 97 8.40 18.82 -6.05
C ASP A 97 8.98 18.90 -7.47
N LEU A 98 8.60 17.95 -8.33
CA LEU A 98 9.15 17.82 -9.68
C LEU A 98 8.64 18.89 -10.66
N GLU A 99 7.54 19.54 -10.33
CA GLU A 99 6.87 20.49 -11.21
C GLU A 99 7.73 21.76 -11.48
N PRO A 100 8.33 22.42 -10.47
CA PRO A 100 9.31 23.48 -10.69
C PRO A 100 10.54 23.05 -11.49
N LEU A 101 11.02 21.81 -11.30
CA LEU A 101 12.18 21.30 -12.03
C LEU A 101 11.87 21.15 -13.52
N ILE A 102 10.76 20.48 -13.85
CA ILE A 102 10.31 20.30 -15.24
C ILE A 102 10.01 21.66 -15.88
N GLY A 103 9.26 22.53 -15.18
CA GLY A 103 8.93 23.87 -15.64
C GLY A 103 10.17 24.74 -15.87
N GLY A 104 11.17 24.66 -14.99
CA GLY A 104 12.45 25.34 -15.12
C GLY A 104 13.22 24.92 -16.36
N ILE A 105 13.30 23.61 -16.62
CA ILE A 105 13.93 23.06 -17.84
C ILE A 105 13.21 23.55 -19.10
N ILE A 106 11.88 23.46 -19.14
CA ILE A 106 11.09 23.89 -20.30
C ILE A 106 11.24 25.39 -20.55
N ASN A 107 11.17 26.20 -19.50
CA ASN A 107 11.27 27.66 -19.63
C ASN A 107 12.67 28.09 -20.07
N HIS A 108 13.72 27.46 -19.53
CA HIS A 108 15.09 27.73 -19.96
C HIS A 108 15.30 27.32 -21.43
N ALA A 109 14.79 26.14 -21.83
CA ALA A 109 14.85 25.69 -23.23
C ALA A 109 14.10 26.64 -24.18
N LYS A 110 12.89 27.09 -23.81
CA LYS A 110 12.09 28.06 -24.58
C LYS A 110 12.79 29.41 -24.69
N ALA A 111 13.32 29.94 -23.58
CA ALA A 111 14.04 31.20 -23.58
C ALA A 111 15.28 31.14 -24.48
N HIS A 112 16.01 30.03 -24.46
CA HIS A 112 17.15 29.81 -25.34
C HIS A 112 16.73 29.71 -26.82
N ALA A 113 15.67 28.95 -27.12
CA ALA A 113 15.12 28.81 -28.48
C ALA A 113 14.58 30.13 -29.05
N ALA A 114 13.95 30.97 -28.21
CA ALA A 114 13.42 32.28 -28.60
C ALA A 114 14.51 33.37 -28.70
N GLY A 115 15.58 33.26 -27.91
CA GLY A 115 16.56 34.33 -27.71
C GLY A 115 17.89 34.19 -28.45
N ASN A 116 18.31 33.01 -28.93
CA ASN A 116 19.72 32.83 -29.30
C ASN A 116 20.05 31.85 -30.43
N ARG A 117 19.71 32.24 -31.68
CA ARG A 117 20.51 31.83 -32.85
C ARG A 117 21.70 32.78 -33.14
N LYS A 118 21.91 33.82 -32.30
CA LYS A 118 22.98 34.84 -32.50
C LYS A 118 23.60 35.28 -31.16
N ALA A 119 24.18 34.35 -30.41
CA ALA A 119 25.01 34.68 -29.25
C ALA A 119 26.35 35.28 -29.72
N GLY A 120 26.42 36.60 -29.92
CA GLY A 120 27.69 37.29 -30.10
C GLY A 120 28.46 37.45 -28.78
N LEU A 121 29.72 37.91 -28.85
CA LEU A 121 30.61 38.16 -27.69
C LEU A 121 29.95 38.93 -26.52
N ARG A 122 28.95 39.78 -26.80
CA ARG A 122 28.18 40.54 -25.81
C ARG A 122 27.30 39.66 -24.90
N ALA A 123 26.81 38.52 -25.39
CA ALA A 123 26.01 37.58 -24.59
C ALA A 123 26.87 36.78 -23.60
N LEU A 124 28.11 36.46 -23.98
CA LEU A 124 29.10 35.83 -23.10
C LEU A 124 29.54 36.79 -21.97
N LEU A 125 29.70 38.08 -22.29
CA LEU A 125 29.99 39.13 -21.29
C LEU A 125 28.83 39.39 -20.33
N ALA A 126 27.58 39.04 -20.70
CA ALA A 126 26.39 39.18 -19.87
C ALA A 126 26.12 37.95 -18.96
N GLY A 127 26.97 36.92 -19.00
CA GLY A 127 26.83 35.73 -18.16
C GLY A 127 25.64 34.81 -18.51
N VAL A 128 25.07 34.94 -19.72
CA VAL A 128 24.00 34.05 -20.18
C VAL A 128 24.61 32.70 -20.52
N MET A 129 24.52 31.73 -19.60
CA MET A 129 24.97 30.37 -19.85
C MET A 129 24.05 29.69 -20.90
N PRO A 130 24.61 28.95 -21.87
CA PRO A 130 23.82 28.25 -22.87
C PRO A 130 23.01 27.12 -22.21
N PHE A 131 21.85 26.80 -22.78
CA PHE A 131 21.07 25.64 -22.34
C PHE A 131 21.84 24.36 -22.67
N ASP A 132 22.13 23.54 -21.66
CA ASP A 132 22.77 22.24 -21.84
C ASP A 132 21.69 21.13 -21.93
N PRO A 133 21.43 20.58 -23.14
CA PRO A 133 20.44 19.54 -23.31
C PRO A 133 20.84 18.20 -22.70
N ARG A 134 22.15 17.92 -22.53
CA ARG A 134 22.63 16.69 -21.89
C ARG A 134 22.37 16.75 -20.39
N GLN A 135 22.75 17.86 -19.75
CA GLN A 135 22.46 18.08 -18.34
C GLN A 135 20.94 18.03 -18.05
N ALA A 136 20.12 18.69 -18.88
CA ALA A 136 18.67 18.66 -18.73
C ALA A 136 18.10 17.24 -18.82
N ARG A 137 18.58 16.41 -19.78
CA ARG A 137 18.18 15.00 -19.89
C ARG A 137 18.61 14.19 -18.68
N THR A 138 19.84 14.33 -18.21
CA THR A 138 20.31 13.63 -17.00
C THR A 138 19.47 14.00 -15.77
N SER A 139 19.10 15.28 -15.61
CA SER A 139 18.21 15.72 -14.53
C SER A 139 16.81 15.12 -14.65
N LEU A 140 16.25 15.05 -15.86
CA LEU A 140 14.97 14.41 -16.12
C LEU A 140 15.01 12.90 -15.87
N ASP A 141 16.08 12.20 -16.28
CA ASP A 141 16.27 10.77 -16.03
C ASP A 141 16.39 10.47 -14.53
N ALA A 142 17.13 11.30 -13.79
CA ALA A 142 17.22 11.18 -12.34
C ALA A 142 15.87 11.43 -11.66
N ALA A 143 15.13 12.46 -12.08
CA ALA A 143 13.78 12.74 -11.58
C ALA A 143 12.81 11.59 -11.86
N ARG A 144 12.88 11.00 -13.06
CA ARG A 144 12.08 9.83 -13.46
C ARG A 144 12.36 8.64 -12.57
N SER A 145 13.63 8.33 -12.35
CA SER A 145 14.05 7.22 -11.48
C SER A 145 13.56 7.41 -10.03
N LEU A 146 13.60 8.64 -9.51
CA LEU A 146 13.05 8.96 -8.18
C LEU A 146 11.53 8.79 -8.13
N ALA A 147 10.81 9.26 -9.14
CA ALA A 147 9.35 9.11 -9.24
C ALA A 147 8.95 7.62 -9.35
N GLU A 148 9.68 6.82 -10.13
CA GLU A 148 9.48 5.37 -10.22
C GLU A 148 9.74 4.65 -8.89
N GLY A 149 10.78 5.08 -8.16
CA GLY A 149 11.06 4.57 -6.81
C GLY A 149 9.90 4.82 -5.86
N LEU A 150 9.39 6.06 -5.82
CA LEU A 150 8.22 6.41 -5.01
C LEU A 150 6.95 5.67 -5.44
N LEU A 151 6.71 5.51 -6.74
CA LEU A 151 5.58 4.74 -7.27
C LEU A 151 5.61 3.29 -6.79
N GLN A 152 6.79 2.65 -6.80
CA GLN A 152 6.96 1.27 -6.33
C GLN A 152 6.72 1.15 -4.81
N GLU A 153 7.17 2.13 -4.03
CA GLU A 153 6.90 2.18 -2.59
C GLU A 153 5.40 2.34 -2.29
N VAL A 154 4.72 3.23 -3.00
CA VAL A 154 3.25 3.41 -2.90
C VAL A 154 2.53 2.12 -3.28
N ALA A 155 2.93 1.44 -4.36
CA ALA A 155 2.33 0.18 -4.77
C ALA A 155 2.49 -0.93 -3.71
N THR A 156 3.62 -0.96 -3.02
CA THR A 156 3.85 -1.88 -1.88
C THR A 156 2.90 -1.55 -0.74
N CYS A 157 2.82 -0.28 -0.34
CA CYS A 157 1.96 0.16 0.75
C CYS A 157 0.47 -0.09 0.46
N ALA A 158 0.03 0.16 -0.78
CA ALA A 158 -1.35 -0.08 -1.20
C ALA A 158 -1.74 -1.57 -1.11
N LYS A 159 -0.84 -2.49 -1.46
CA LYS A 159 -1.07 -3.93 -1.28
C LYS A 159 -1.24 -4.31 0.18
N ASP A 160 -0.42 -3.75 1.06
CA ASP A 160 -0.49 -4.01 2.50
C ASP A 160 -1.79 -3.43 3.11
N ILE A 161 -2.20 -2.24 2.68
CA ILE A 161 -3.48 -1.61 3.04
C ILE A 161 -4.66 -2.50 2.63
N HIS A 162 -4.70 -2.97 1.37
CA HIS A 162 -5.78 -3.86 0.91
C HIS A 162 -5.83 -5.18 1.67
N ARG A 163 -4.66 -5.74 2.01
CA ARG A 163 -4.58 -6.96 2.82
C ARG A 163 -5.11 -6.70 4.23
N LEU A 164 -4.75 -5.56 4.82
CA LEU A 164 -5.18 -5.20 6.17
C LEU A 164 -6.67 -4.88 6.23
N ASP A 165 -7.22 -4.12 5.28
CA ASP A 165 -8.67 -3.86 5.15
C ASP A 165 -9.46 -5.17 5.12
N ARG A 166 -9.01 -6.18 4.37
CA ARG A 166 -9.64 -7.49 4.34
C ARG A 166 -9.64 -8.17 5.71
N ILE A 167 -8.51 -8.14 6.43
CA ILE A 167 -8.40 -8.72 7.78
C ILE A 167 -9.33 -7.99 8.75
N MET A 168 -9.29 -6.65 8.75
CA MET A 168 -10.11 -5.82 9.62
C MET A 168 -11.60 -6.04 9.41
N ARG A 169 -12.04 -6.22 8.16
CA ARG A 169 -13.44 -6.58 7.86
C ARG A 169 -13.84 -7.93 8.46
N THR A 170 -12.96 -8.94 8.42
CA THR A 170 -13.25 -10.23 9.06
C THR A 170 -13.30 -10.14 10.58
N GLU A 171 -12.38 -9.37 11.18
CA GLU A 171 -12.34 -9.16 12.62
C GLU A 171 -13.55 -8.35 13.12
N ALA A 172 -13.92 -7.29 12.40
CA ALA A 172 -15.11 -6.49 12.69
C ALA A 172 -16.39 -7.33 12.57
N ALA A 173 -16.51 -8.19 11.55
CA ALA A 173 -17.64 -9.09 11.41
C ALA A 173 -17.72 -10.10 12.58
N ALA A 174 -16.59 -10.67 13.01
CA ALA A 174 -16.54 -11.58 14.15
C ALA A 174 -16.99 -10.87 15.45
N LEU A 175 -16.52 -9.65 15.71
CA LEU A 175 -16.95 -8.86 16.86
C LEU A 175 -18.43 -8.49 16.79
N ALA A 176 -18.94 -8.10 15.61
CA ALA A 176 -20.34 -7.75 15.44
C ALA A 176 -21.27 -8.95 15.66
N ILE A 177 -20.87 -10.14 15.21
CA ILE A 177 -21.59 -11.39 15.48
C ILE A 177 -21.62 -11.68 16.99
N LEU A 178 -20.48 -11.56 17.67
CA LEU A 178 -20.39 -11.78 19.12
C LEU A 178 -21.19 -10.76 19.91
N ASN A 179 -21.19 -9.50 19.48
CA ASN A 179 -21.96 -8.43 20.11
C ASN A 179 -23.47 -8.66 19.99
N ASP A 180 -23.94 -9.17 18.85
CA ASP A 180 -25.34 -9.54 18.65
C ASP A 180 -25.76 -10.77 19.50
N LEU A 181 -24.81 -11.63 19.87
CA LEU A 181 -25.03 -12.76 20.78
C LEU A 181 -24.84 -12.41 22.27
N ALA A 182 -24.17 -11.32 22.59
CA ALA A 182 -23.85 -10.95 23.95
C ALA A 182 -25.02 -10.22 24.62
N ASP A 183 -25.36 -10.63 25.84
CA ASP A 183 -26.26 -9.87 26.70
C ASP A 183 -25.60 -8.53 27.12
N HIS A 184 -26.42 -7.51 27.37
CA HIS A 184 -25.99 -6.13 27.66
C HIS A 184 -25.38 -5.98 29.07
N GLY A 185 -24.26 -6.69 29.32
CA GLY A 185 -23.45 -6.62 30.54
C GLY A 185 -22.05 -6.06 30.29
N SER A 186 -21.16 -6.19 31.28
CA SER A 186 -19.78 -5.68 31.21
C SER A 186 -18.94 -6.23 30.06
N MET A 187 -19.21 -7.46 29.62
CA MET A 187 -18.57 -8.05 28.45
C MET A 187 -19.08 -7.43 27.14
N GLY A 188 -20.37 -7.10 27.07
CA GLY A 188 -20.95 -6.36 25.95
C GLY A 188 -20.33 -4.96 25.79
N ASP A 189 -20.10 -4.24 26.90
CA ASP A 189 -19.41 -2.95 26.88
C ASP A 189 -17.98 -3.05 26.34
N LEU A 190 -17.26 -4.12 26.69
CA LEU A 190 -15.91 -4.37 26.18
C LEU A 190 -15.93 -4.73 24.69
N LEU A 191 -16.90 -5.55 24.25
CA LEU A 191 -17.09 -5.89 22.83
C LEU A 191 -17.39 -4.63 22.02
N ASN A 192 -18.28 -3.78 22.51
CA ASN A 192 -18.62 -2.50 21.87
C ASN A 192 -17.39 -1.58 21.75
N ARG A 193 -16.60 -1.45 22.81
CA ARG A 193 -15.36 -0.66 22.77
C ARG A 193 -14.36 -1.24 21.78
N ARG A 194 -14.19 -2.56 21.74
CA ARG A 194 -13.25 -3.21 20.83
C ARG A 194 -13.71 -3.09 19.37
N SER A 195 -15.00 -3.27 19.11
CA SER A 195 -15.59 -3.03 17.79
C SER A 195 -15.34 -1.60 17.35
N GLY A 196 -15.64 -0.62 18.20
CA GLY A 196 -15.40 0.79 17.89
C GLY A 196 -13.94 1.12 17.55
N LEU A 197 -12.97 0.50 18.22
CA LEU A 197 -11.55 0.67 17.87
C LEU A 197 -11.20 0.07 16.51
N ILE A 198 -11.68 -1.14 16.20
CA ILE A 198 -11.46 -1.77 14.88
C ILE A 198 -12.15 -0.96 13.78
N ASP A 199 -13.38 -0.49 14.01
CA ASP A 199 -14.13 0.32 13.06
C ASP A 199 -13.44 1.65 12.77
N ALA A 200 -12.95 2.34 13.81
CA ALA A 200 -12.18 3.58 13.65
C ALA A 200 -10.88 3.34 12.86
N ALA A 201 -10.12 2.31 13.23
CA ALA A 201 -8.89 1.96 12.51
C ALA A 201 -9.17 1.52 11.06
N ASN A 202 -10.34 0.94 10.77
CA ASN A 202 -10.75 0.55 9.42
C ASN A 202 -11.07 1.78 8.56
N GLN A 203 -11.68 2.82 9.16
CA GLN A 203 -11.87 4.12 8.52
C GLN A 203 -10.53 4.78 8.19
N GLU A 204 -9.56 4.76 9.13
CA GLU A 204 -8.21 5.28 8.89
C GLU A 204 -7.52 4.56 7.72
N ILE A 205 -7.60 3.22 7.68
CA ILE A 205 -7.06 2.42 6.56
C ILE A 205 -7.74 2.73 5.23
N THR A 206 -9.06 2.95 5.25
CA THR A 206 -9.79 3.36 4.05
C THR A 206 -9.27 4.70 3.52
N ILE A 207 -9.08 5.69 4.41
CA ILE A 207 -8.52 7.00 4.06
C ILE A 207 -7.09 6.85 3.55
N ALA A 208 -6.25 6.07 4.24
CA ALA A 208 -4.88 5.80 3.82
C ALA A 208 -4.83 5.15 2.43
N GLY A 209 -5.77 4.26 2.10
CA GLY A 209 -5.91 3.66 0.78
C GLY A 209 -6.25 4.69 -0.31
N GLN A 210 -7.17 5.62 -0.02
CA GLN A 210 -7.50 6.72 -0.94
C GLN A 210 -6.31 7.65 -1.17
N GLN A 211 -5.53 7.93 -0.12
CA GLN A 211 -4.30 8.72 -0.20
C GLN A 211 -3.24 8.00 -1.04
N ALA A 212 -3.04 6.70 -0.82
CA ALA A 212 -2.11 5.89 -1.61
C ALA A 212 -2.45 5.93 -3.11
N GLU A 213 -3.73 5.79 -3.46
CA GLU A 213 -4.19 5.88 -4.85
C GLU A 213 -3.95 7.28 -5.46
N THR A 214 -4.19 8.33 -4.67
CA THR A 214 -3.88 9.71 -5.10
C THR A 214 -2.39 9.89 -5.38
N LEU A 215 -1.51 9.37 -4.50
CA LEU A 215 -0.06 9.41 -4.68
C LEU A 215 0.40 8.61 -5.91
N ARG A 216 -0.22 7.46 -6.16
CA ARG A 216 0.04 6.64 -7.35
C ARG A 216 -0.24 7.45 -8.62
N LEU A 217 -1.42 8.06 -8.71
CA LEU A 217 -1.81 8.88 -9.86
C LEU A 217 -0.87 10.09 -10.04
N LEU A 218 -0.45 10.72 -8.95
CA LEU A 218 0.51 11.84 -8.99
C LEU A 218 1.88 11.39 -9.54
N ALA A 219 2.40 10.24 -9.08
CA ALA A 219 3.66 9.70 -9.58
C ALA A 219 3.58 9.39 -11.08
N GLU A 220 2.48 8.76 -11.53
CA GLU A 220 2.25 8.44 -12.93
C GLU A 220 2.19 9.70 -13.81
N GLN A 221 1.53 10.75 -13.31
CA GLN A 221 1.49 12.04 -13.99
C GLN A 221 2.88 12.68 -14.11
N TRP A 222 3.70 12.62 -13.06
CA TRP A 222 5.08 13.12 -13.12
C TRP A 222 5.93 12.35 -14.12
N ILE A 223 5.87 11.02 -14.10
CA ILE A 223 6.61 10.18 -15.05
C ILE A 223 6.21 10.51 -16.49
N MET A 224 4.89 10.54 -16.77
CA MET A 224 4.37 10.91 -18.10
C MET A 224 4.87 12.28 -18.55
N ARG A 225 4.86 13.28 -17.66
CA ARG A 225 5.27 14.64 -17.99
C ARG A 225 6.79 14.76 -18.18
N ILE A 226 7.58 13.98 -17.45
CA ILE A 226 9.02 13.88 -17.68
C ILE A 226 9.29 13.27 -19.05
N ASP A 227 8.63 12.16 -19.38
CA ASP A 227 8.79 11.48 -20.67
C ASP A 227 8.36 12.40 -21.83
N GLU A 228 7.22 13.11 -21.71
CA GLU A 228 6.79 14.12 -22.68
C GLU A 228 7.81 15.26 -22.84
N THR A 229 8.38 15.73 -21.74
CA THR A 229 9.39 16.80 -21.77
C THR A 229 10.63 16.33 -22.52
N ARG A 230 11.09 15.12 -22.21
CA ARG A 230 12.30 14.50 -22.75
C ARG A 230 12.18 14.15 -24.24
N ASP A 231 11.06 13.54 -24.63
CA ASP A 231 10.92 12.87 -25.92
C ASP A 231 10.15 13.69 -26.95
N ALA A 232 9.31 14.63 -26.51
CA ALA A 232 8.55 15.51 -27.40
C ALA A 232 8.98 16.98 -27.28
N THR A 233 8.94 17.55 -26.07
CA THR A 233 9.09 19.00 -25.88
C THR A 233 10.51 19.49 -26.19
N LEU A 234 11.54 18.87 -25.60
CA LEU A 234 12.93 19.26 -25.86
C LEU A 234 13.33 19.05 -27.33
N PRO A 235 13.02 17.91 -27.98
CA PRO A 235 13.25 17.74 -29.42
C PRO A 235 12.52 18.77 -30.30
N ALA A 236 11.25 19.08 -30.01
CA ALA A 236 10.49 20.09 -30.75
C ALA A 236 11.09 21.50 -30.64
N LEU A 237 11.77 21.80 -29.54
CA LEU A 237 12.51 23.05 -29.34
C LEU A 237 13.89 23.07 -30.02
N GLY A 238 14.26 22.01 -30.75
CA GLY A 238 15.54 21.88 -31.45
C GLY A 238 16.66 21.27 -30.59
N PHE A 239 16.32 20.72 -29.42
CA PHE A 239 17.25 20.05 -28.51
C PHE A 239 17.11 18.53 -28.59
N ALA A 240 17.03 18.00 -29.81
CA ALA A 240 17.10 16.55 -30.03
C ALA A 240 18.49 16.07 -29.59
N ALA A 241 18.55 15.00 -28.81
CA ALA A 241 19.85 14.40 -28.48
C ALA A 241 20.54 13.97 -29.77
N SER A 242 21.67 14.61 -30.07
CA SER A 242 22.73 13.92 -30.77
C SER A 242 23.23 12.81 -29.84
N LEU A 243 23.04 11.56 -30.27
CA LEU A 243 23.86 10.44 -29.84
C LEU A 243 25.33 10.74 -30.18
#